data_AF-A0A0B7FYW4-F1
#
_entry.id   AF-A0A0B7FYW4-F1
#
_cell.length_a   1.000
_cell.length_b   1.000
_cell.length_c   1.000
_cell.angle_alpha   90.00
_cell.angle_beta   90.00
_cell.angle_gamma   90.00
#
_symmetry.space_group_name_H-M   'P 1'
#
loop_
_entity.id
_entity.type
_entity.pdbx_description
1 polymer ?
#
loop_
_entity_poly.entity_id
_entity_poly.type
_entity_poly.pdbx_seq_one_letter_code
_entity_poly.pdbx_strand_id
1 'polypeptide(L)'
;MVMDASIRTLGASDFENSRDDTTTVYTQSATPNTITASLVSENAPLLPQKHRDGHPKHTISAVKAEAWVLCRYALPIFGTQLLEHSLMIASVISIGHISTEALAASTLGSMTANVTGLSIIHGFTSALDSLLPQAWTSGRPQNVGLWTQRMSVLMTLVLIPILAVWLNAEAILLNLGQEPGIAHLAGVYLRWFSLGLPGQAISIILRRFYQAQGLVHVPTVIMAVIAPINALLCWLLVWGPESVNTGFIGAPIASSLSFNLMAIISLVYARWFIPDTALHPINQQCFREIGKLFRLGISGVGQIASEWWSWEFVALAASQLGPTSLAAQSVLLTSCSTAFQTPYSLGMATTVRVGNLLGSGHAQMAKLAAETAIGMSLIVALALSTLFMTFRTDWGYLFNDDKDVASLVASVLPLVALFQIVDGATAVSDGVLRARGMLGLGAIINICSYYIVGLPAGIALAFWAHLGLKGLWAGLAIALFCAAVISIFVVYRTDWDLEVSKAQERLSEEHEDEAQV
;
A
#
# COMPACT_ATOMS: atom_id res chain seq x y z
N MET A 1 16.30 -23.65 -16.18
CA MET A 1 15.52 -24.90 -16.37
C MET A 1 15.91 -26.05 -15.43
N VAL A 2 16.80 -25.87 -14.43
CA VAL A 2 17.09 -26.89 -13.39
C VAL A 2 16.77 -26.42 -11.95
N MET A 3 16.40 -25.14 -11.76
CA MET A 3 15.95 -24.60 -10.45
C MET A 3 14.43 -24.63 -10.24
N ASP A 4 13.66 -25.10 -11.23
CA ASP A 4 12.19 -25.02 -11.23
C ASP A 4 11.50 -26.32 -10.73
N ALA A 5 12.28 -27.39 -10.56
CA ALA A 5 11.76 -28.70 -10.13
C ALA A 5 11.68 -28.89 -8.60
N SER A 6 12.48 -28.16 -7.81
CA SER A 6 12.49 -28.30 -6.34
C SER A 6 11.46 -27.44 -5.61
N ILE A 7 10.72 -26.57 -6.30
CA ILE A 7 9.67 -25.72 -5.70
C ILE A 7 8.26 -26.30 -5.94
N ARG A 8 8.08 -27.15 -6.96
CA ARG A 8 6.79 -27.79 -7.26
C ARG A 8 6.39 -28.90 -6.28
N THR A 9 7.33 -29.45 -5.50
CA THR A 9 7.07 -30.59 -4.60
C THR A 9 6.70 -30.20 -3.17
N LEU A 10 6.82 -28.93 -2.76
CA LEU A 10 6.55 -28.51 -1.37
C LEU A 10 5.22 -27.78 -1.17
N GLY A 11 4.46 -27.53 -2.24
CA GLY A 11 3.10 -26.95 -2.16
C GLY A 11 1.96 -27.97 -2.24
N ALA A 12 2.24 -29.18 -2.73
CA ALA A 12 1.24 -30.24 -2.91
C ALA A 12 1.28 -31.29 -1.78
N SER A 13 2.44 -31.57 -1.19
CA SER A 13 2.59 -32.63 -0.17
C SER A 13 1.95 -32.32 1.18
N ASP A 14 1.73 -31.03 1.50
CA ASP A 14 1.12 -30.62 2.77
C ASP A 14 -0.42 -30.58 2.71
N PHE A 15 -1.01 -30.80 1.53
CA PHE A 15 -2.47 -30.86 1.33
C PHE A 15 -3.02 -32.27 1.12
N GLU A 16 -2.17 -33.26 0.80
CA GLU A 16 -2.60 -34.65 0.60
C GLU A 16 -2.55 -35.52 1.87
N ASN A 17 -1.78 -35.12 2.88
CA ASN A 17 -1.56 -35.97 4.06
C ASN A 17 -2.58 -35.79 5.20
N SER A 18 -3.73 -35.14 4.93
CA SER A 18 -4.84 -34.99 5.89
C SER A 18 -6.15 -35.64 5.42
N ARG A 19 -6.10 -36.49 4.38
CA ARG A 19 -7.30 -37.12 3.78
C ARG A 19 -7.58 -38.56 4.21
N ASP A 20 -6.66 -39.22 4.91
CA ASP A 20 -6.84 -40.59 5.41
C ASP A 20 -6.78 -40.61 6.93
N ASP A 21 -7.89 -40.26 7.59
CA ASP A 21 -8.29 -40.82 8.89
C ASP A 21 -9.60 -40.16 9.36
N THR A 22 -10.73 -40.56 8.76
CA THR A 22 -12.06 -40.56 9.40
C THR A 22 -13.07 -41.25 8.48
N THR A 23 -12.95 -42.57 8.34
CA THR A 23 -14.06 -43.40 7.86
C THR A 23 -14.82 -43.92 9.08
N THR A 24 -16.16 -43.97 8.95
CA THR A 24 -17.21 -44.33 9.94
C THR A 24 -17.73 -43.09 10.70
N VAL A 25 -18.95 -42.61 10.41
CA VAL A 25 -20.20 -43.11 11.03
C VAL A 25 -21.42 -42.61 10.21
N TYR A 26 -22.20 -43.58 9.73
CA TYR A 26 -23.62 -43.60 9.33
C TYR A 26 -24.25 -42.50 8.46
N THR A 27 -24.52 -42.89 7.21
CA THR A 27 -25.69 -42.51 6.41
C THR A 27 -27.01 -42.89 7.10
N GLN A 28 -27.89 -41.91 7.33
CA GLN A 28 -29.34 -42.14 7.35
C GLN A 28 -30.07 -40.97 6.70
N SER A 29 -30.64 -41.26 5.53
CA SER A 29 -31.71 -40.50 4.89
C SER A 29 -32.99 -40.59 5.73
N ALA A 30 -33.58 -39.45 6.10
CA ALA A 30 -34.96 -39.42 6.59
C ALA A 30 -35.67 -38.14 6.15
N THR A 31 -36.85 -38.36 5.59
CA THR A 31 -37.88 -37.43 5.08
C THR A 31 -38.38 -36.41 6.13
N PRO A 32 -38.98 -35.29 5.69
CA PRO A 32 -39.52 -34.28 6.59
C PRO A 32 -40.88 -34.75 7.13
N ASN A 33 -40.97 -34.92 8.46
CA ASN A 33 -42.17 -34.85 9.31
C ASN A 33 -42.06 -35.85 10.47
N THR A 34 -41.39 -35.47 11.55
CA THR A 34 -41.79 -35.87 12.91
C THR A 34 -41.22 -34.84 13.89
N ILE A 35 -42.05 -33.88 14.30
CA ILE A 35 -41.76 -33.08 15.49
C ILE A 35 -42.03 -33.98 16.70
N THR A 36 -41.00 -34.68 17.18
CA THR A 36 -41.03 -35.25 18.52
C THR A 36 -40.79 -34.14 19.53
N ALA A 37 -41.89 -33.63 20.08
CA ALA A 37 -41.91 -32.80 21.27
C ALA A 37 -41.48 -33.64 22.48
N SER A 38 -40.17 -33.73 22.73
CA SER A 38 -39.63 -34.20 24.00
C SER A 38 -38.16 -33.83 24.09
N LEU A 39 -37.78 -33.21 25.21
CA LEU A 39 -36.45 -32.66 25.57
C LEU A 39 -36.26 -31.15 25.38
N VAL A 40 -37.25 -30.34 25.78
CA VAL A 40 -36.96 -29.01 26.33
C VAL A 40 -37.02 -29.13 27.85
N SER A 41 -35.86 -29.24 28.47
CA SER A 41 -35.69 -29.12 29.92
C SER A 41 -35.84 -27.63 30.30
N GLU A 42 -36.52 -27.32 31.41
CA GLU A 42 -36.62 -25.94 31.94
C GLU A 42 -35.25 -25.31 32.28
N ASN A 43 -34.18 -26.12 32.28
CA ASN A 43 -32.80 -25.67 32.47
C ASN A 43 -32.01 -25.54 31.16
N ALA A 44 -32.64 -25.69 29.99
CA ALA A 44 -32.01 -25.47 28.70
C ALA A 44 -31.87 -23.96 28.45
N PRO A 45 -30.65 -23.43 28.21
CA PRO A 45 -30.45 -22.00 28.01
C PRO A 45 -31.20 -21.51 26.75
N LEU A 46 -32.03 -20.48 26.91
CA LEU A 46 -32.86 -19.86 25.86
C LEU A 46 -32.06 -19.15 24.76
N LEU A 47 -30.76 -18.93 24.98
CA LEU A 47 -29.81 -18.42 24.00
C LEU A 47 -28.75 -19.50 23.77
N PRO A 48 -28.30 -19.74 22.52
CA PRO A 48 -27.14 -20.56 22.30
C PRO A 48 -25.98 -19.99 23.13
N GLN A 49 -25.46 -20.79 24.06
CA GLN A 49 -24.25 -20.42 24.77
C GLN A 49 -23.16 -20.25 23.71
N LYS A 50 -22.77 -19.01 23.42
CA LYS A 50 -21.51 -18.72 22.74
C LYS A 50 -20.46 -19.37 23.64
N HIS A 51 -19.96 -20.55 23.27
CA HIS A 51 -18.79 -21.13 23.92
C HIS A 51 -17.74 -20.02 23.86
N ARG A 52 -17.51 -19.37 25.00
CA ARG A 52 -16.28 -18.62 25.24
C ARG A 52 -15.22 -19.69 25.37
N ASP A 53 -14.87 -20.32 24.26
CA ASP A 53 -13.61 -21.01 24.14
C ASP A 53 -12.58 -19.94 24.44
N GLY A 54 -11.96 -20.05 25.63
CA GLY A 54 -10.83 -19.21 25.98
C GLY A 54 -9.86 -19.32 24.81
N HIS A 55 -9.56 -18.19 24.17
CA HIS A 55 -8.74 -18.15 22.95
C HIS A 55 -7.59 -19.15 23.09
N PRO A 56 -7.54 -20.22 22.27
CA PRO A 56 -6.45 -21.17 22.37
C PRO A 56 -5.18 -20.35 22.18
N LYS A 57 -4.36 -20.23 23.24
CA LYS A 57 -3.12 -19.45 23.19
C LYS A 57 -2.30 -20.08 22.07
N HIS A 58 -2.12 -19.35 20.98
CA HIS A 58 -1.35 -19.82 19.84
C HIS A 58 0.03 -20.25 20.33
N THR A 59 0.42 -21.47 19.97
CA THR A 59 1.73 -21.99 20.34
C THR A 59 2.81 -21.11 19.71
N ILE A 60 3.95 -20.92 20.39
CA ILE A 60 5.10 -20.15 19.87
C ILE A 60 5.53 -20.66 18.47
N SER A 61 5.38 -21.96 18.21
CA SER A 61 5.62 -22.57 16.90
C SER A 61 4.70 -21.99 15.81
N ALA A 62 3.42 -21.76 16.09
CA ALA A 62 2.45 -21.20 15.16
C ALA A 62 2.78 -19.73 14.84
N VAL A 63 3.11 -18.93 15.86
CA VAL A 63 3.56 -17.54 15.68
C VAL A 63 4.84 -17.49 14.82
N LYS A 64 5.80 -18.38 15.08
CA LYS A 64 7.04 -18.46 14.30
C LYS A 64 6.79 -18.86 12.83
N ALA A 65 5.92 -19.83 12.60
CA ALA A 65 5.54 -20.26 11.25
C ALA A 65 4.85 -19.12 10.48
N GLU A 66 3.90 -18.43 11.13
CA GLU A 66 3.18 -17.32 10.51
C GLU A 66 4.12 -16.12 10.25
N ALA A 67 5.02 -15.81 11.18
CA ALA A 67 6.04 -14.78 11.00
C ALA A 67 6.95 -15.10 9.79
N TRP A 68 7.30 -16.37 9.58
CA TRP A 68 8.07 -16.79 8.42
C TRP A 68 7.33 -16.56 7.10
N VAL A 69 6.03 -16.88 7.05
CA VAL A 69 5.18 -16.61 5.88
C VAL A 69 5.12 -15.12 5.58
N LEU A 70 4.87 -14.29 6.60
CA LEU A 70 4.83 -12.84 6.48
C LEU A 70 6.18 -12.27 6.01
N CYS A 71 7.31 -12.74 6.54
CA CYS A 71 8.64 -12.36 6.09
C CYS A 71 8.88 -12.70 4.61
N ARG A 72 8.49 -13.91 4.18
CA ARG A 72 8.62 -14.35 2.79
C ARG A 72 7.80 -13.48 1.83
N TYR A 73 6.72 -12.88 2.31
CA TYR A 73 5.90 -11.94 1.53
C TYR A 73 6.46 -10.51 1.58
N ALA A 74 6.83 -10.04 2.77
CA ALA A 74 7.30 -8.68 2.99
C ALA A 74 8.62 -8.38 2.28
N LEU A 75 9.56 -9.34 2.23
CA LEU A 75 10.89 -9.10 1.67
C LEU A 75 10.88 -8.80 0.16
N PRO A 76 10.19 -9.57 -0.71
CA PRO A 76 10.03 -9.19 -2.12
C PRO A 76 9.25 -7.89 -2.30
N ILE A 77 8.20 -7.67 -1.51
CA ILE A 77 7.43 -6.41 -1.57
C ILE A 77 8.35 -5.22 -1.28
N PHE A 78 9.17 -5.31 -0.23
CA PHE A 78 10.18 -4.30 0.11
C PHE A 78 11.17 -4.07 -1.02
N GLY A 79 11.71 -5.14 -1.61
CA GLY A 79 12.59 -5.03 -2.78
C GLY A 79 11.92 -4.31 -3.95
N THR A 80 10.62 -4.56 -4.17
CA THR A 80 9.84 -3.89 -5.22
C THR A 80 9.73 -2.39 -4.93
N GLN A 81 9.45 -1.99 -3.68
CA GLN A 81 9.37 -0.57 -3.30
C GLN A 81 10.72 0.14 -3.45
N LEU A 82 11.81 -0.50 -3.03
CA LEU A 82 13.15 0.07 -3.14
C LEU A 82 13.54 0.30 -4.61
N LEU A 83 13.27 -0.69 -5.47
CA LEU A 83 13.53 -0.59 -6.89
C LEU A 83 12.65 0.47 -7.55
N GLU A 84 11.39 0.60 -7.15
CA GLU A 84 10.50 1.65 -7.65
C GLU A 84 10.96 3.05 -7.24
N HIS A 85 11.41 3.20 -5.99
CA HIS A 85 12.00 4.45 -5.51
C HIS A 85 13.27 4.82 -6.29
N SER A 86 14.05 3.83 -6.76
CA SER A 86 15.26 4.09 -7.55
C SER A 86 14.99 4.80 -8.88
N LEU A 87 13.80 4.64 -9.50
CA LEU A 87 13.42 5.35 -10.74
C LEU A 87 13.29 6.86 -10.48
N MET A 88 12.72 7.22 -9.34
CA MET A 88 12.59 8.61 -8.91
C MET A 88 13.97 9.21 -8.65
N ILE A 89 14.83 8.49 -7.91
CA ILE A 89 16.21 8.92 -7.63
C ILE A 89 16.99 9.13 -8.93
N ALA A 90 16.94 8.18 -9.86
CA ALA A 90 17.64 8.29 -11.14
C ALA A 90 17.21 9.53 -11.93
N SER A 91 15.90 9.81 -11.95
CA SER A 91 15.35 11.01 -12.61
C SER A 91 15.82 12.30 -11.95
N VAL A 92 15.77 12.38 -10.62
CA VAL A 92 16.23 13.55 -9.84
C VAL A 92 17.72 13.80 -10.02
N ILE A 93 18.55 12.76 -9.94
CA ILE A 93 20.00 12.87 -10.20
C ILE A 93 20.24 13.37 -11.62
N SER A 94 19.49 12.86 -12.59
CA SER A 94 19.67 13.23 -14.00
C SER A 94 19.39 14.72 -14.24
N ILE A 95 18.27 15.21 -13.72
CA ILE A 95 17.86 16.61 -13.86
C ILE A 95 18.74 17.53 -13.01
N GLY A 96 19.16 17.09 -11.82
CA GLY A 96 19.95 17.87 -10.89
C GLY A 96 21.29 18.38 -11.44
N HIS A 97 21.87 17.66 -12.40
CA HIS A 97 23.12 18.08 -13.05
C HIS A 97 22.90 19.02 -14.25
N ILE A 98 21.65 19.29 -14.66
CA ILE A 98 21.36 20.30 -15.69
C ILE A 98 21.41 21.69 -15.05
N SER A 99 20.54 21.93 -14.07
CA SER A 99 20.46 23.20 -13.34
C SER A 99 19.61 23.08 -12.09
N THR A 100 19.83 23.99 -11.13
CA THR A 100 19.02 24.11 -9.92
C THR A 100 17.56 24.44 -10.23
N GLU A 101 17.31 25.28 -11.23
CA GLU A 101 15.97 25.65 -11.68
C GLU A 101 15.21 24.43 -12.23
N ALA A 102 15.86 23.64 -13.09
CA ALA A 102 15.28 22.42 -13.64
C ALA A 102 14.97 21.40 -12.53
N LEU A 103 15.86 21.27 -11.55
CA LEU A 103 15.64 20.42 -10.39
C LEU A 103 14.41 20.88 -9.58
N ALA A 104 14.32 22.17 -9.25
CA ALA A 104 13.18 22.74 -8.53
C ALA A 104 11.86 22.50 -9.28
N ALA A 105 11.85 22.72 -10.58
CA ALA A 105 10.69 22.48 -11.43
C ALA A 105 10.29 21.00 -11.49
N SER A 106 11.25 20.07 -11.59
CA SER A 106 10.98 18.64 -11.58
C SER A 106 10.44 18.12 -10.25
N THR A 107 10.92 18.69 -9.13
CA THR A 107 10.40 18.40 -7.79
C THR A 107 8.97 18.90 -7.65
N LEU A 108 8.69 20.14 -8.06
CA LEU A 108 7.33 20.69 -8.05
C LEU A 108 6.37 19.88 -8.95
N GLY A 109 6.82 19.49 -10.14
CA GLY A 109 6.09 18.60 -11.03
C GLY A 109 5.81 17.24 -10.40
N SER A 110 6.80 16.63 -9.75
CA SER A 110 6.65 15.32 -9.08
C SER A 110 5.74 15.40 -7.86
N MET A 111 5.83 16.45 -7.04
CA MET A 111 4.89 16.70 -5.94
C MET A 111 3.46 16.84 -6.46
N THR A 112 3.27 17.62 -7.53
CA THR A 112 1.96 17.78 -8.19
C THR A 112 1.43 16.43 -8.67
N ALA A 113 2.28 15.60 -9.29
CA ALA A 113 1.91 14.26 -9.74
C ALA A 113 1.50 13.34 -8.57
N ASN A 114 2.27 13.34 -7.48
CA ASN A 114 1.99 12.57 -6.28
C ASN A 114 0.62 12.92 -5.67
N VAL A 115 0.37 14.21 -5.47
CA VAL A 115 -0.86 14.73 -4.84
C VAL A 115 -2.08 14.51 -5.74
N THR A 116 -1.99 14.86 -7.02
CA THR A 116 -3.16 14.94 -7.91
C THR A 116 -3.40 13.68 -8.76
N GLY A 117 -2.46 12.72 -8.78
CA GLY A 117 -2.59 11.51 -9.59
C GLY A 117 -2.17 10.24 -8.88
N LEU A 118 -0.91 10.13 -8.45
CA LEU A 118 -0.37 8.85 -7.99
C LEU A 118 -1.04 8.35 -6.71
N SER A 119 -1.24 9.22 -5.72
CA SER A 119 -1.99 8.90 -4.50
C SER A 119 -3.42 8.45 -4.78
N ILE A 120 -4.07 9.05 -5.78
CA ILE A 120 -5.44 8.70 -6.21
C ILE A 120 -5.45 7.31 -6.85
N ILE A 121 -4.50 7.00 -7.74
CA ILE A 121 -4.37 5.68 -8.38
C ILE A 121 -4.11 4.60 -7.32
N HIS A 122 -3.19 4.83 -6.39
CA HIS A 122 -2.94 3.93 -5.26
C HIS A 122 -4.19 3.75 -4.39
N GLY A 123 -4.92 4.84 -4.14
CA GLY A 123 -6.19 4.86 -3.43
C GLY A 123 -7.25 3.97 -4.07
N PHE A 124 -7.56 4.18 -5.35
CA PHE A 124 -8.56 3.36 -6.06
C PHE A 124 -8.15 1.89 -6.11
N THR A 125 -6.88 1.61 -6.42
CA THR A 125 -6.38 0.23 -6.49
C THR A 125 -6.35 -0.49 -5.15
N SER A 126 -6.35 0.22 -4.01
CA SER A 126 -6.45 -0.40 -2.69
C SER A 126 -7.76 -1.17 -2.45
N ALA A 127 -8.81 -0.90 -3.22
CA ALA A 127 -10.01 -1.75 -3.23
C ALA A 127 -9.69 -3.22 -3.54
N LEU A 128 -8.75 -3.46 -4.45
CA LEU A 128 -8.30 -4.79 -4.86
C LEU A 128 -7.60 -5.55 -3.73
N ASP A 129 -7.09 -4.85 -2.72
CA ASP A 129 -6.41 -5.46 -1.59
C ASP A 129 -7.34 -6.34 -0.73
N SER A 130 -8.65 -6.08 -0.77
CA SER A 130 -9.67 -6.97 -0.20
C SER A 130 -10.21 -7.98 -1.21
N LEU A 131 -10.52 -7.51 -2.42
CA LEU A 131 -11.25 -8.29 -3.42
C LEU A 131 -10.42 -9.44 -3.99
N LEU A 132 -9.17 -9.18 -4.37
CA LEU A 132 -8.36 -10.17 -5.08
C LEU A 132 -7.91 -11.34 -4.19
N PRO A 133 -7.37 -11.13 -2.97
CA PRO A 133 -7.00 -12.25 -2.11
C PRO A 133 -8.20 -13.11 -1.72
N GLN A 134 -9.36 -12.49 -1.44
CA GLN A 134 -10.58 -13.23 -1.10
C GLN A 134 -11.12 -14.02 -2.30
N ALA A 135 -11.10 -13.43 -3.50
CA ALA A 135 -11.50 -14.12 -4.72
C ALA A 135 -10.56 -15.29 -5.06
N TRP A 136 -9.25 -15.13 -4.85
CA TRP A 136 -8.26 -16.17 -5.13
C TRP A 136 -8.48 -17.44 -4.30
N THR A 137 -8.83 -17.29 -3.02
CA THR A 137 -9.07 -18.42 -2.12
C THR A 137 -10.53 -18.87 -2.07
N SER A 138 -11.39 -18.28 -2.90
CA SER A 138 -12.78 -18.69 -3.09
C SER A 138 -12.90 -19.93 -4.00
N GLY A 139 -14.11 -20.44 -4.18
CA GLY A 139 -14.40 -21.49 -5.17
C GLY A 139 -14.25 -21.07 -6.63
N ARG A 140 -14.02 -19.78 -6.93
CA ARG A 140 -13.89 -19.21 -8.29
C ARG A 140 -12.67 -18.28 -8.40
N PRO A 141 -11.44 -18.84 -8.48
CA PRO A 141 -10.22 -18.03 -8.59
C PRO A 141 -10.18 -17.15 -9.86
N GLN A 142 -11.00 -17.43 -10.87
CA GLN A 142 -11.12 -16.60 -12.08
C GLN A 142 -11.64 -15.19 -11.78
N ASN A 143 -12.36 -15.00 -10.67
CA ASN A 143 -12.86 -13.68 -10.26
C ASN A 143 -11.72 -12.70 -9.96
N VAL A 144 -10.51 -13.20 -9.67
CA VAL A 144 -9.29 -12.38 -9.57
C VAL A 144 -9.05 -11.62 -10.87
N GLY A 145 -9.09 -12.31 -12.01
CA GLY A 145 -8.95 -11.71 -13.33
C GLY A 145 -10.08 -10.73 -13.66
N LEU A 146 -11.32 -11.07 -13.30
CA LEU A 146 -12.49 -10.24 -13.55
C LEU A 146 -12.43 -8.90 -12.78
N TRP A 147 -12.13 -8.92 -11.48
CA TRP A 147 -11.95 -7.71 -10.68
C TRP A 147 -10.77 -6.86 -11.16
N THR A 148 -9.69 -7.50 -11.61
CA THR A 148 -8.53 -6.84 -12.23
C THR A 148 -8.94 -6.10 -13.52
N GLN A 149 -9.79 -6.72 -14.35
CA GLN A 149 -10.33 -6.10 -15.56
C GLN A 149 -11.28 -4.94 -15.24
N ARG A 150 -12.22 -5.13 -14.30
CA ARG A 150 -13.14 -4.08 -13.83
C ARG A 150 -12.38 -2.86 -13.29
N MET A 151 -11.33 -3.09 -12.50
CA MET A 151 -10.48 -1.99 -12.01
C MET A 151 -9.74 -1.30 -13.15
N SER A 152 -9.28 -2.03 -14.16
CA SER A 152 -8.60 -1.42 -15.34
C SER A 152 -9.55 -0.52 -16.13
N VAL A 153 -10.80 -0.94 -16.32
CA VAL A 153 -11.86 -0.13 -16.93
C VAL A 153 -12.13 1.12 -16.10
N LEU A 154 -12.35 0.96 -14.79
CA LEU A 154 -12.58 2.07 -13.88
C LEU A 154 -11.41 3.06 -13.89
N MET A 155 -10.17 2.54 -13.88
CA MET A 155 -8.97 3.37 -13.86
C MET A 155 -8.87 4.23 -15.10
N THR A 156 -9.30 3.74 -16.28
CA THR A 156 -9.36 4.54 -17.51
C THR A 156 -10.22 5.79 -17.32
N LEU A 157 -11.34 5.70 -16.60
CA LEU A 157 -12.19 6.85 -16.28
C LEU A 157 -11.54 7.81 -15.27
N VAL A 158 -10.84 7.27 -14.27
CA VAL A 158 -10.13 8.05 -13.24
C VAL A 158 -8.92 8.78 -13.83
N LEU A 159 -8.25 8.22 -14.85
CA LEU A 159 -7.12 8.87 -15.50
C LEU A 159 -7.51 10.14 -16.26
N ILE A 160 -8.74 10.25 -16.79
CA ILE A 160 -9.20 11.41 -17.56
C ILE A 160 -9.07 12.74 -16.78
N PRO A 161 -9.66 12.89 -15.56
CA PRO A 161 -9.51 14.12 -14.79
C PRO A 161 -8.06 14.36 -14.35
N ILE A 162 -7.28 13.31 -14.05
CA ILE A 162 -5.86 13.46 -13.69
C ILE A 162 -5.06 14.04 -14.86
N LEU A 163 -5.25 13.50 -16.07
CA LEU A 163 -4.62 14.01 -17.29
C LEU A 163 -5.05 15.45 -17.56
N ALA A 164 -6.33 15.79 -17.38
CA ALA A 164 -6.81 17.16 -17.55
C ALA A 164 -6.09 18.15 -16.60
N VAL A 165 -5.86 17.77 -15.34
CA VAL A 165 -5.08 18.56 -14.38
C VAL A 165 -3.63 18.68 -14.84
N TRP A 166 -2.99 17.58 -15.24
CA TRP A 166 -1.56 17.58 -15.59
C TRP A 166 -1.25 18.35 -16.87
N LEU A 167 -2.13 18.27 -17.88
CA LEU A 167 -1.96 19.02 -19.14
C LEU A 167 -2.11 20.54 -18.93
N ASN A 168 -2.85 20.96 -17.91
CA ASN A 168 -3.08 22.35 -17.51
C ASN A 168 -2.25 22.76 -16.27
N ALA A 169 -1.28 21.96 -15.85
CA ALA A 169 -0.56 22.17 -14.60
C ALA A 169 0.17 23.51 -14.54
N GLU A 170 0.75 23.98 -15.65
CA GLU A 170 1.39 25.29 -15.72
C GLU A 170 0.44 26.43 -15.29
N ALA A 171 -0.76 26.49 -15.87
CA ALA A 171 -1.75 27.51 -15.53
C ALA A 171 -2.22 27.40 -14.07
N ILE A 172 -2.37 26.17 -13.57
CA ILE A 172 -2.74 25.93 -12.17
C ILE A 172 -1.64 26.42 -11.24
N LEU A 173 -0.38 26.08 -11.51
CA LEU A 173 0.78 26.47 -10.68
C LEU A 173 0.99 27.99 -10.70
N LEU A 174 0.81 28.65 -11.85
CA LEU A 174 0.82 30.11 -11.96
C LEU A 174 -0.27 30.75 -11.08
N ASN A 175 -1.49 30.21 -11.10
CA ASN A 175 -2.58 30.69 -10.25
C ASN A 175 -2.33 30.45 -8.75
N LEU A 176 -1.51 29.45 -8.40
CA LEU A 176 -1.04 29.20 -7.04
C LEU A 176 0.14 30.10 -6.64
N GLY A 177 0.57 31.02 -7.51
CA GLY A 177 1.62 32.00 -7.23
C GLY A 177 3.05 31.48 -7.40
N GLN A 178 3.24 30.37 -8.12
CA GLN A 178 4.57 29.86 -8.44
C GLN A 178 5.28 30.77 -9.45
N GLU A 179 6.61 30.81 -9.38
CA GLU A 179 7.43 31.57 -10.33
C GLU A 179 7.17 31.09 -11.78
N PRO A 180 7.00 31.99 -12.77
CA PRO A 180 6.63 31.61 -14.13
C PRO A 180 7.56 30.59 -14.80
N GLY A 181 8.88 30.71 -14.62
CA GLY A 181 9.85 29.76 -15.19
C GLY A 181 9.70 28.35 -14.62
N ILE A 182 9.62 28.26 -13.29
CA ILE A 182 9.44 26.99 -12.56
C ILE A 182 8.09 26.37 -12.90
N ALA A 183 7.01 27.16 -12.93
CA ALA A 183 5.67 26.69 -13.28
C ALA A 183 5.60 26.15 -14.72
N HIS A 184 6.25 26.82 -15.67
CA HIS A 184 6.35 26.38 -17.05
C HIS A 184 7.08 25.03 -17.15
N LEU A 185 8.27 24.93 -16.57
CA LEU A 185 9.06 23.70 -16.60
C LEU A 185 8.36 22.54 -15.87
N ALA A 186 7.69 22.79 -14.75
CA ALA A 186 6.90 21.78 -14.05
C ALA A 186 5.71 21.29 -14.90
N GLY A 187 5.04 22.20 -15.63
CA GLY A 187 4.00 21.85 -16.59
C GLY A 187 4.52 21.01 -17.75
N VAL A 188 5.67 21.36 -18.31
CA VAL A 188 6.35 20.56 -19.35
C VAL A 188 6.71 19.17 -18.82
N TYR A 189 7.27 19.09 -17.61
CA TYR A 189 7.59 17.82 -16.95
C TYR A 189 6.35 16.92 -16.84
N LEU A 190 5.25 17.45 -16.31
CA LEU A 190 3.99 16.72 -16.12
C LEU A 190 3.36 16.25 -17.44
N ARG A 191 3.44 17.06 -18.51
CA ARG A 191 2.96 16.65 -19.84
C ARG A 191 3.68 15.41 -20.34
N TRP A 192 5.01 15.37 -20.23
CA TRP A 192 5.78 14.19 -20.65
C TRP A 192 5.59 13.01 -19.70
N PHE A 193 5.55 13.26 -18.39
CA PHE A 193 5.31 12.24 -17.36
C PHE A 193 3.91 11.60 -17.50
N SER A 194 2.93 12.35 -18.02
CA SER A 194 1.56 11.88 -18.24
C SER A 194 1.48 10.69 -19.21
N LEU A 195 2.45 10.54 -20.11
CA LEU A 195 2.52 9.40 -21.04
C LEU A 195 2.78 8.08 -20.31
N GLY A 196 3.38 8.13 -19.11
CA GLY A 196 3.63 6.98 -18.25
C GLY A 196 2.41 6.53 -17.43
N LEU A 197 1.41 7.40 -17.31
CA LEU A 197 0.30 7.23 -16.37
C LEU A 197 -0.54 5.95 -16.62
N PRO A 198 -0.91 5.60 -17.87
CA PRO A 198 -1.61 4.35 -18.15
C PRO A 198 -0.78 3.12 -17.76
N GLY A 199 0.53 3.13 -18.08
CA GLY A 199 1.44 2.06 -17.72
C GLY A 199 1.57 1.88 -16.21
N GLN A 200 1.66 2.98 -15.48
CA GLN A 200 1.73 2.94 -14.02
C GLN A 200 0.44 2.38 -13.41
N ALA A 201 -0.72 2.86 -13.86
CA ALA A 201 -2.03 2.37 -13.44
C ALA A 201 -2.16 0.85 -13.62
N ILE A 202 -1.86 0.34 -14.83
CA ILE A 202 -1.92 -1.10 -15.14
C ILE A 202 -0.92 -1.88 -14.27
N SER A 203 0.29 -1.36 -14.09
CA SER A 203 1.33 -2.04 -13.30
C SER A 203 0.96 -2.17 -11.83
N ILE A 204 0.33 -1.14 -11.24
CA ILE A 204 -0.14 -1.16 -9.85
C ILE A 204 -1.29 -2.17 -9.68
N ILE A 205 -2.19 -2.26 -10.66
CA ILE A 205 -3.27 -3.26 -10.69
C ILE A 205 -2.69 -4.67 -10.78
N LEU A 206 -1.79 -4.91 -11.73
CA LEU A 206 -1.17 -6.22 -11.93
C LEU A 206 -0.29 -6.65 -10.76
N ARG A 207 0.37 -5.70 -10.10
CA ARG A 207 1.11 -5.98 -8.86
C ARG A 207 0.21 -6.64 -7.82
N ARG A 208 -1.01 -6.12 -7.63
CA ARG A 208 -1.99 -6.71 -6.70
C ARG A 208 -2.54 -8.03 -7.19
N PHE A 209 -2.74 -8.17 -8.50
CA PHE A 209 -3.07 -9.46 -9.13
C PHE A 209 -2.04 -10.54 -8.77
N TYR A 210 -0.75 -10.26 -8.90
CA TYR A 210 0.31 -11.20 -8.52
C TYR A 210 0.37 -11.44 -7.01
N GLN A 211 0.31 -10.37 -6.22
CA GLN A 211 0.42 -10.46 -4.77
C GLN A 211 -0.71 -11.28 -4.15
N ALA A 212 -1.96 -11.10 -4.59
CA ALA A 212 -3.12 -11.87 -4.12
C ALA A 212 -2.90 -13.39 -4.23
N GLN A 213 -2.27 -13.83 -5.32
CA GLN A 213 -1.96 -15.24 -5.59
C GLN A 213 -0.75 -15.78 -4.80
N GLY A 214 -0.07 -14.95 -4.01
CA GLY A 214 1.19 -15.31 -3.35
C GLY A 214 2.43 -15.19 -4.25
N LEU A 215 2.28 -14.68 -5.48
CA LEU A 215 3.37 -14.46 -6.45
C LEU A 215 4.06 -13.11 -6.23
N VAL A 216 4.33 -12.78 -4.96
CA VAL A 216 4.90 -11.49 -4.51
C VAL A 216 6.27 -11.15 -5.11
N HIS A 217 7.00 -12.15 -5.60
CA HIS A 217 8.34 -12.00 -6.17
C HIS A 217 8.33 -11.54 -7.63
N VAL A 218 7.22 -11.76 -8.35
CA VAL A 218 7.11 -11.42 -9.78
C VAL A 218 7.29 -9.92 -10.01
N PRO A 219 6.57 -9.01 -9.30
CA PRO A 219 6.81 -7.58 -9.42
C PRO A 219 8.26 -7.17 -9.12
N THR A 220 8.90 -7.82 -8.14
CA THR A 220 10.30 -7.54 -7.77
C THR A 220 11.27 -7.88 -8.89
N VAL A 221 11.11 -9.05 -9.51
CA VAL A 221 11.97 -9.48 -10.63
C VAL A 221 11.79 -8.58 -11.84
N ILE A 222 10.54 -8.20 -12.16
CA ILE A 222 10.26 -7.24 -13.23
C ILE A 222 10.96 -5.91 -12.94
N MET A 223 10.82 -5.38 -11.72
CA MET A 223 11.47 -4.14 -11.32
C MET A 223 13.00 -4.22 -11.31
N ALA A 224 13.58 -5.37 -11.00
CA ALA A 224 15.02 -5.57 -11.03
C ALA A 224 15.59 -5.48 -12.46
N VAL A 225 14.76 -5.73 -13.48
CA VAL A 225 15.10 -5.53 -14.90
C VAL A 225 14.80 -4.09 -15.34
N ILE A 226 13.66 -3.53 -14.93
CA ILE A 226 13.22 -2.19 -15.35
C ILE A 226 14.09 -1.09 -14.75
N ALA A 227 14.51 -1.19 -13.48
CA ALA A 227 15.27 -0.13 -12.82
C ALA A 227 16.62 0.19 -13.50
N PRO A 228 17.46 -0.80 -13.87
CA PRO A 228 18.66 -0.55 -14.67
C PRO A 228 18.36 0.05 -16.05
N ILE A 229 17.30 -0.40 -16.71
CA ILE A 229 16.86 0.16 -18.00
C ILE A 229 16.47 1.63 -17.82
N ASN A 230 15.73 1.96 -16.76
CA ASN A 230 15.37 3.34 -16.45
C ASN A 230 16.61 4.21 -16.22
N ALA A 231 17.57 3.74 -15.41
CA ALA A 231 18.80 4.48 -15.16
C ALA A 231 19.59 4.74 -16.45
N LEU A 232 19.67 3.74 -17.34
CA LEU A 232 20.28 3.89 -18.66
C LEU A 232 19.51 4.88 -19.54
N LEU A 233 18.19 4.82 -19.56
CA LEU A 233 17.34 5.74 -20.33
C LEU A 233 17.47 7.18 -19.82
N CYS A 234 17.46 7.37 -18.50
CA CYS A 234 17.69 8.67 -17.87
C CYS A 234 19.05 9.23 -18.28
N TRP A 235 20.12 8.43 -18.17
CA TRP A 235 21.44 8.86 -18.61
C TRP A 235 21.50 9.20 -20.11
N LEU A 236 20.95 8.35 -20.97
CA LEU A 236 20.99 8.50 -22.42
C LEU A 236 20.16 9.70 -22.91
N LEU A 237 18.94 9.88 -22.39
CA LEU A 237 18.03 10.93 -22.84
C LEU A 237 18.38 12.31 -22.26
N VAL A 238 19.11 12.36 -21.14
CA VAL A 238 19.47 13.61 -20.48
C VAL A 238 20.90 14.06 -20.81
N TRP A 239 21.86 13.13 -20.86
CA TRP A 239 23.29 13.44 -21.09
C TRP A 239 23.92 12.69 -22.26
N GLY A 240 23.17 11.84 -22.96
CA GLY A 240 23.70 11.06 -24.07
C GLY A 240 24.13 11.90 -25.28
N PRO A 241 24.47 11.24 -26.39
CA PRO A 241 24.90 11.90 -27.62
C PRO A 241 23.85 12.89 -28.14
N GLU A 242 24.28 13.97 -28.82
CA GLU A 242 23.40 15.03 -29.34
C GLU A 242 22.23 14.50 -30.20
N SER A 243 22.38 13.34 -30.83
CA SER A 243 21.32 12.71 -31.63
C SER A 243 20.12 12.20 -30.81
N VAL A 244 20.30 11.94 -29.51
CA VAL A 244 19.29 11.34 -28.61
C VAL A 244 19.06 12.19 -27.37
N ASN A 245 19.95 13.14 -27.08
CA ASN A 245 19.83 14.04 -25.94
C ASN A 245 18.63 14.96 -26.08
N THR A 246 17.73 14.90 -25.09
CA THR A 246 16.53 15.73 -24.97
C THR A 246 16.58 16.64 -23.73
N GLY A 247 17.69 16.63 -22.99
CA GLY A 247 17.91 17.46 -21.81
C GLY A 247 16.86 17.22 -20.72
N PHE A 248 16.23 18.29 -20.25
CA PHE A 248 15.27 18.27 -19.14
C PHE A 248 14.11 17.29 -19.34
N ILE A 249 13.55 17.22 -20.55
CA ILE A 249 12.40 16.34 -20.83
C ILE A 249 12.78 14.86 -20.90
N GLY A 250 14.07 14.54 -20.98
CA GLY A 250 14.57 13.17 -21.07
C GLY A 250 14.22 12.33 -19.85
N ALA A 251 14.25 12.91 -18.66
CA ALA A 251 13.94 12.22 -17.41
C ALA A 251 12.45 11.81 -17.27
N PRO A 252 11.45 12.70 -17.48
CA PRO A 252 10.04 12.29 -17.47
C PRO A 252 9.69 11.34 -18.63
N ILE A 253 10.36 11.44 -19.78
CA ILE A 253 10.22 10.47 -20.88
C ILE A 253 10.75 9.09 -20.47
N ALA A 254 11.95 9.03 -19.87
CA ALA A 254 12.56 7.79 -19.39
C ALA A 254 11.65 7.09 -18.37
N SER A 255 11.15 7.83 -17.38
CA SER A 255 10.18 7.32 -16.39
C SER A 255 8.91 6.81 -17.05
N SER A 256 8.35 7.56 -17.99
CA SER A 256 7.14 7.16 -18.72
C SER A 256 7.32 5.88 -19.52
N LEU A 257 8.46 5.74 -20.21
CA LEU A 257 8.79 4.54 -20.95
C LEU A 257 8.96 3.35 -20.00
N SER A 258 9.62 3.54 -18.85
CA SER A 258 9.79 2.51 -17.84
C SER A 258 8.46 2.03 -17.24
N PHE A 259 7.51 2.92 -16.94
CA PHE A 259 6.19 2.52 -16.46
C PHE A 259 5.37 1.75 -17.51
N ASN A 260 5.41 2.18 -18.78
CA ASN A 260 4.75 1.45 -19.85
C ASN A 260 5.42 0.10 -20.13
N LEU A 261 6.75 0.02 -20.08
CA LEU A 261 7.48 -1.23 -20.23
C LEU A 261 7.18 -2.19 -19.08
N MET A 262 7.12 -1.69 -17.84
CA MET A 262 6.69 -2.46 -16.67
C MET A 262 5.28 -3.03 -16.88
N ALA A 263 4.34 -2.25 -17.41
CA ALA A 263 2.99 -2.71 -17.69
C ALA A 263 2.96 -3.82 -18.75
N ILE A 264 3.68 -3.63 -19.86
CA ILE A 264 3.74 -4.59 -20.97
C ILE A 264 4.35 -5.91 -20.49
N ILE A 265 5.51 -5.86 -19.82
CA ILE A 265 6.16 -7.07 -19.28
C ILE A 265 5.24 -7.75 -18.26
N SER A 266 4.58 -6.99 -17.39
CA SER A 266 3.62 -7.55 -16.43
C SER A 266 2.42 -8.20 -17.12
N LEU A 267 1.87 -7.64 -18.19
CA LEU A 267 0.76 -8.25 -18.93
C LEU A 267 1.19 -9.54 -19.65
N VAL A 268 2.36 -9.48 -20.30
CA VAL A 268 2.97 -10.62 -20.99
C VAL A 268 3.23 -11.78 -20.01
N TYR A 269 3.79 -11.46 -18.83
CA TYR A 269 4.05 -12.46 -17.80
C TYR A 269 2.75 -13.09 -17.30
N ALA A 270 1.72 -12.28 -17.06
CA ALA A 270 0.40 -12.77 -16.62
C ALA A 270 -0.22 -13.72 -17.64
N ARG A 271 -0.08 -13.42 -18.95
CA ARG A 271 -0.73 -14.20 -20.01
C ARG A 271 -0.02 -15.52 -20.33
N TRP A 272 1.31 -15.60 -20.19
CA TRP A 272 2.09 -16.75 -20.67
C TRP A 272 2.74 -17.58 -19.57
N PHE A 273 2.93 -17.04 -18.36
CA PHE A 273 3.66 -17.74 -17.29
C PHE A 273 2.81 -18.03 -16.06
N ILE A 274 1.62 -17.42 -15.92
CA ILE A 274 0.69 -17.70 -14.83
C ILE A 274 -0.35 -18.74 -15.26
N PRO A 275 -0.71 -19.69 -14.40
CA PRO A 275 -1.81 -20.62 -14.69
C PRO A 275 -3.11 -19.88 -15.02
N ASP A 276 -3.87 -20.42 -15.97
CA ASP A 276 -5.15 -19.84 -16.40
C ASP A 276 -6.22 -19.81 -15.28
N THR A 277 -5.94 -20.36 -14.10
CA THR A 277 -6.87 -20.40 -12.95
C THR A 277 -7.27 -19.02 -12.44
N ALA A 278 -6.36 -18.05 -12.48
CA ALA A 278 -6.63 -16.67 -12.07
C ALA A 278 -7.11 -15.78 -13.23
N LEU A 279 -6.98 -16.24 -14.47
CA LEU A 279 -7.31 -15.46 -15.65
C LEU A 279 -8.80 -15.55 -15.96
N HIS A 280 -9.34 -14.42 -16.41
CA HIS A 280 -10.73 -14.31 -16.83
C HIS A 280 -10.79 -13.87 -18.31
N PRO A 281 -11.64 -14.49 -19.15
CA PRO A 281 -11.84 -14.02 -20.52
C PRO A 281 -12.34 -12.58 -20.56
N ILE A 282 -11.84 -11.77 -21.49
CA ILE A 282 -12.32 -10.40 -21.66
C ILE A 282 -13.73 -10.46 -22.27
N ASN A 283 -14.73 -10.03 -21.52
CA ASN A 283 -16.13 -9.98 -21.94
C ASN A 283 -16.85 -8.75 -21.33
N GLN A 284 -18.16 -8.62 -21.54
CA GLN A 284 -18.93 -7.47 -21.05
C GLN A 284 -19.02 -7.39 -19.51
N GLN A 285 -18.69 -8.45 -18.77
CA GLN A 285 -18.70 -8.44 -17.30
C GLN A 285 -17.65 -7.48 -16.72
N CYS A 286 -16.64 -7.09 -17.51
CA CYS A 286 -15.65 -6.08 -17.15
C CYS A 286 -16.26 -4.69 -16.91
N PHE A 287 -17.45 -4.42 -17.45
CA PHE A 287 -18.16 -3.14 -17.30
C PHE A 287 -19.23 -3.16 -16.20
N ARG A 288 -19.42 -4.29 -15.53
CA ARG A 288 -20.36 -4.42 -14.42
C ARG A 288 -19.72 -4.04 -13.10
N GLU A 289 -20.54 -3.72 -12.09
CA GLU A 289 -20.11 -3.43 -10.72
C GLU A 289 -19.15 -2.23 -10.56
N ILE A 290 -18.93 -1.44 -11.63
CA ILE A 290 -18.03 -0.28 -11.63
C ILE A 290 -18.46 0.77 -10.59
N GLY A 291 -19.76 0.96 -10.37
CA GLY A 291 -20.27 1.86 -9.34
C GLY A 291 -19.93 1.43 -7.91
N LYS A 292 -20.08 0.13 -7.60
CA LYS A 292 -19.66 -0.42 -6.29
C LYS A 292 -18.14 -0.30 -6.12
N LEU A 293 -17.38 -0.64 -7.17
CA LEU A 293 -15.93 -0.52 -7.19
C LEU A 293 -15.45 0.92 -7.02
N PHE A 294 -16.13 1.89 -7.65
CA PHE A 294 -15.84 3.31 -7.49
C PHE A 294 -16.06 3.78 -6.06
N ARG A 295 -17.17 3.39 -5.41
CA ARG A 295 -17.45 3.72 -4.01
C ARG A 295 -16.42 3.13 -3.04
N LEU A 296 -15.95 1.92 -3.32
CA LEU A 296 -14.87 1.31 -2.53
C LEU A 296 -13.55 2.04 -2.79
N GLY A 297 -13.24 2.34 -4.05
CA GLY A 297 -12.04 3.05 -4.48
C GLY A 297 -11.92 4.46 -3.88
N ILE A 298 -13.00 5.26 -3.85
CA ILE A 298 -12.97 6.60 -3.24
C ILE A 298 -12.69 6.54 -1.74
N SER A 299 -13.15 5.49 -1.06
CA SER A 299 -12.81 5.25 0.34
C SER A 299 -11.32 4.92 0.49
N GLY A 300 -10.76 4.13 -0.43
CA GLY A 300 -9.33 3.86 -0.51
C GLY A 300 -8.48 5.11 -0.79
N VAL A 301 -8.95 6.01 -1.66
CA VAL A 301 -8.35 7.34 -1.87
C VAL A 301 -8.38 8.13 -0.56
N GLY A 302 -9.52 8.16 0.13
CA GLY A 302 -9.62 8.82 1.43
C GLY A 302 -8.64 8.24 2.47
N GLN A 303 -8.36 6.94 2.45
CA GLN A 303 -7.40 6.32 3.36
C GLN A 303 -5.96 6.66 3.00
N ILE A 304 -5.54 6.43 1.75
CA ILE A 304 -4.14 6.57 1.31
C ILE A 304 -3.77 8.04 1.05
N ALA A 305 -4.59 8.76 0.30
CA ALA A 305 -4.25 10.12 -0.13
C ALA A 305 -4.30 11.11 1.04
N SER A 306 -5.20 10.94 2.01
CA SER A 306 -5.27 11.83 3.18
C SER A 306 -3.97 11.81 3.99
N GLU A 307 -3.37 10.63 4.16
CA GLU A 307 -2.06 10.46 4.80
C GLU A 307 -0.97 11.15 3.97
N TRP A 308 -0.88 10.85 2.68
CA TRP A 308 0.17 11.41 1.81
C TRP A 308 0.11 12.93 1.72
N TRP A 309 -1.08 13.50 1.55
CA TRP A 309 -1.28 14.95 1.50
C TRP A 309 -0.91 15.62 2.82
N SER A 310 -1.09 14.94 3.97
CA SER A 310 -0.70 15.50 5.26
C SER A 310 0.81 15.76 5.36
N TRP A 311 1.62 14.88 4.76
CA TRP A 311 3.07 15.06 4.66
C TRP A 311 3.45 16.28 3.83
N GLU A 312 2.76 16.50 2.72
CA GLU A 312 2.96 17.67 1.86
C GLU A 312 2.55 18.97 2.57
N PHE A 313 1.45 18.98 3.31
CA PHE A 313 1.06 20.12 4.14
C PHE A 313 2.12 20.47 5.18
N VAL A 314 2.72 19.47 5.84
CA VAL A 314 3.79 19.70 6.81
C VAL A 314 5.06 20.21 6.14
N ALA A 315 5.42 19.69 4.97
CA ALA A 315 6.54 20.21 4.19
C ALA A 315 6.33 21.69 3.82
N LEU A 316 5.13 22.05 3.37
CA LEU A 316 4.75 23.43 3.07
C LEU A 316 4.81 24.31 4.33
N ALA A 317 4.28 23.85 5.47
CA ALA A 317 4.36 24.59 6.72
C ALA A 317 5.82 24.78 7.19
N ALA A 318 6.66 23.75 7.04
CA ALA A 318 8.08 23.82 7.40
C ALA A 318 8.85 24.82 6.53
N SER A 319 8.46 25.01 5.27
CA SER A 319 9.08 26.00 4.38
C SER A 319 8.97 27.44 4.90
N GLN A 320 7.93 27.73 5.70
CA GLN A 320 7.72 29.07 6.28
C GLN A 320 8.58 29.33 7.52
N LEU A 321 9.22 28.30 8.09
CA LEU A 321 10.08 28.41 9.27
C LEU A 321 11.53 28.80 8.95
N GLY A 322 11.84 29.01 7.66
CA GLY A 322 13.14 29.45 7.17
C GLY A 322 14.03 28.34 6.60
N PRO A 323 15.15 28.69 5.95
CA PRO A 323 15.96 27.77 5.16
C PRO A 323 16.54 26.60 5.96
N THR A 324 17.02 26.85 7.19
CA THR A 324 17.58 25.80 8.07
C THR A 324 16.52 24.77 8.45
N SER A 325 15.30 25.22 8.76
CA SER A 325 14.16 24.34 9.09
C SER A 325 13.73 23.51 7.88
N LEU A 326 13.72 24.10 6.69
CA LEU A 326 13.38 23.40 5.45
C LEU A 326 14.42 22.34 5.07
N ALA A 327 15.71 22.66 5.23
CA ALA A 327 16.79 21.69 5.02
C ALA A 327 16.68 20.52 6.03
N ALA A 328 16.49 20.81 7.32
CA ALA A 328 16.28 19.78 8.33
C ALA A 328 15.02 18.95 8.07
N GLN A 329 13.92 19.57 7.63
CA GLN A 329 12.70 18.87 7.23
C GLN A 329 12.96 17.87 6.10
N SER A 330 13.75 18.26 5.09
CA SER A 330 14.08 17.40 3.95
C SER A 330 14.87 16.16 4.39
N VAL A 331 15.82 16.34 5.31
CA VAL A 331 16.59 15.23 5.92
C VAL A 331 15.67 14.29 6.70
N LEU A 332 14.82 14.83 7.57
CA LEU A 332 13.90 14.04 8.38
C LEU A 332 12.86 13.30 7.52
N LEU A 333 12.29 13.97 6.51
CA LEU A 333 11.32 13.38 5.60
C LEU A 333 11.92 12.22 4.79
N THR A 334 13.12 12.40 4.25
CA THR A 334 13.83 11.34 3.52
C THR A 334 14.13 10.14 4.42
N SER A 335 14.58 10.41 5.65
CA SER A 335 14.89 9.39 6.65
C SER A 335 13.64 8.58 7.03
N CYS A 336 12.54 9.27 7.34
CA CYS A 336 11.26 8.64 7.67
C CYS A 336 10.67 7.86 6.51
N SER A 337 10.65 8.44 5.30
CA SER A 337 10.10 7.78 4.11
C SER A 337 10.86 6.50 3.77
N THR A 338 12.18 6.48 4.00
CA THR A 338 13.03 5.29 3.81
C THR A 338 12.73 4.25 4.89
N ALA A 339 12.67 4.65 6.16
CA ALA A 339 12.35 3.76 7.27
C ALA A 339 10.96 3.12 7.12
N PHE A 340 9.97 3.90 6.66
CA PHE A 340 8.58 3.50 6.48
C PHE A 340 8.38 2.39 5.43
N GLN A 341 9.29 2.24 4.46
CA GLN A 341 9.17 1.17 3.46
C GLN A 341 9.12 -0.22 4.08
N THR A 342 9.79 -0.42 5.22
CA THR A 342 9.82 -1.72 5.91
C THR A 342 8.46 -2.08 6.52
N PRO A 343 7.86 -1.27 7.42
CA PRO A 343 6.54 -1.56 7.95
C PRO A 343 5.45 -1.49 6.87
N TYR A 344 5.57 -0.62 5.87
CA TYR A 344 4.62 -0.59 4.74
C TYR A 344 4.60 -1.92 3.97
N SER A 345 5.78 -2.50 3.71
CA SER A 345 5.90 -3.79 3.02
C SER A 345 5.36 -4.94 3.85
N LEU A 346 5.58 -4.90 5.18
CA LEU A 346 4.96 -5.84 6.11
C LEU A 346 3.43 -5.69 6.10
N GLY A 347 2.92 -4.46 6.14
CA GLY A 347 1.49 -4.18 6.07
C GLY A 347 0.84 -4.72 4.79
N MET A 348 1.47 -4.56 3.63
CA MET A 348 1.01 -5.15 2.36
C MET A 348 1.04 -6.69 2.40
N ALA A 349 2.09 -7.29 2.97
CA ALA A 349 2.15 -8.74 3.18
C ALA A 349 1.01 -9.24 4.08
N THR A 350 0.74 -8.54 5.17
CA THR A 350 -0.39 -8.79 6.06
C THR A 350 -1.72 -8.68 5.34
N THR A 351 -1.89 -7.65 4.51
CA THR A 351 -3.12 -7.46 3.74
C THR A 351 -3.44 -8.67 2.86
N VAL A 352 -2.46 -9.13 2.09
CA VAL A 352 -2.59 -10.30 1.22
C VAL A 352 -2.85 -11.56 2.05
N ARG A 353 -2.05 -11.80 3.09
CA ARG A 353 -2.14 -13.02 3.92
C ARG A 353 -3.48 -13.11 4.64
N VAL A 354 -3.91 -12.04 5.30
CA VAL A 354 -5.21 -11.95 5.99
C VAL A 354 -6.36 -12.06 5.00
N GLY A 355 -6.30 -11.37 3.85
CA GLY A 355 -7.33 -11.44 2.82
C GLY A 355 -7.53 -12.85 2.28
N ASN A 356 -6.43 -13.57 1.99
CA ASN A 356 -6.47 -14.97 1.57
C ASN A 356 -7.09 -15.88 2.64
N LEU A 357 -6.73 -15.69 3.91
CA LEU A 357 -7.26 -16.48 5.02
C LEU A 357 -8.76 -16.23 5.23
N LEU A 358 -9.22 -14.98 5.10
CA LEU A 358 -10.63 -14.63 5.15
C LEU A 358 -11.43 -15.30 4.01
N GLY A 359 -10.93 -15.24 2.77
CA GLY A 359 -11.60 -15.89 1.63
C GLY A 359 -11.66 -17.42 1.75
N SER A 360 -10.64 -18.03 2.36
CA SER A 360 -10.60 -19.48 2.62
C SER A 360 -11.39 -19.95 3.85
N GLY A 361 -12.01 -19.03 4.59
CA GLY A 361 -12.81 -19.37 5.78
C GLY A 361 -12.02 -19.60 7.08
N HIS A 362 -10.74 -19.28 7.14
CA HIS A 362 -9.87 -19.58 8.29
C HIS A 362 -9.76 -18.39 9.27
N ALA A 363 -10.83 -18.11 10.03
CA ALA A 363 -10.92 -16.96 10.95
C ALA A 363 -9.78 -16.90 11.98
N GLN A 364 -9.48 -18.01 12.66
CA GLN A 364 -8.44 -18.05 13.71
C GLN A 364 -7.04 -17.84 13.14
N MET A 365 -6.76 -18.32 11.93
CA MET A 365 -5.48 -18.08 11.27
C MET A 365 -5.37 -16.63 10.79
N ALA A 366 -6.47 -16.03 10.31
CA ALA A 366 -6.50 -14.61 9.94
C ALA A 366 -6.18 -13.71 11.16
N LYS A 367 -6.74 -14.06 12.33
CA LYS A 367 -6.41 -13.42 13.61
C LYS A 367 -4.93 -13.57 13.95
N LEU A 368 -4.41 -14.80 13.92
CA LEU A 368 -3.00 -15.07 14.21
C LEU A 368 -2.06 -14.28 13.29
N ALA A 369 -2.37 -14.21 11.99
CA ALA A 369 -1.59 -13.46 11.01
C ALA A 369 -1.57 -11.96 11.33
N ALA A 370 -2.72 -11.37 11.65
CA ALA A 370 -2.81 -9.96 12.03
C ALA A 370 -2.05 -9.64 13.33
N GLU A 371 -2.24 -10.45 14.38
CA GLU A 371 -1.55 -10.26 15.66
C GLU A 371 -0.03 -10.45 15.53
N THR A 372 0.40 -11.47 14.77
CA THR A 372 1.82 -11.72 14.50
C THR A 372 2.45 -10.56 13.73
N ALA A 373 1.76 -10.03 12.72
CA ALA A 373 2.25 -8.89 11.95
C ALA A 373 2.39 -7.62 12.80
N ILE A 374 1.45 -7.33 13.70
CA ILE A 374 1.55 -6.20 14.63
C ILE A 374 2.78 -6.37 15.55
N GLY A 375 3.00 -7.57 16.08
CA GLY A 375 4.18 -7.89 16.88
C GLY A 375 5.49 -7.74 16.11
N MET A 376 5.54 -8.22 14.86
CA MET A 376 6.69 -8.05 13.97
C MET A 376 6.96 -6.57 13.66
N SER A 377 5.91 -5.78 13.41
CA SER A 377 6.06 -4.35 13.16
C SER A 377 6.63 -3.62 14.36
N LEU A 378 6.24 -3.99 15.58
CA LEU A 378 6.81 -3.41 16.79
C LEU A 378 8.31 -3.69 16.90
N ILE A 379 8.75 -4.92 16.58
CA ILE A 379 10.17 -5.29 16.59
C ILE A 379 10.96 -4.45 15.56
N VAL A 380 10.46 -4.37 14.32
CA VAL A 380 11.07 -3.57 13.25
C VAL A 380 11.14 -2.09 13.65
N ALA A 381 10.04 -1.55 14.17
CA ALA A 381 9.99 -0.16 14.58
C ALA A 381 10.95 0.14 15.73
N LEU A 382 11.04 -0.73 16.75
CA LEU A 382 12.01 -0.58 17.84
C LEU A 382 13.46 -0.61 17.36
N ALA A 383 13.77 -1.45 16.37
CA ALA A 383 15.09 -1.48 15.75
C ALA A 383 15.41 -0.17 15.01
N LEU A 384 14.46 0.36 14.23
CA LEU A 384 14.59 1.65 13.53
C LEU A 384 14.68 2.83 14.52
N SER A 385 13.86 2.82 15.58
CA SER A 385 13.92 3.82 16.65
C SER A 385 15.27 3.82 17.35
N THR A 386 15.83 2.63 17.62
CA THR A 386 17.15 2.49 18.24
C THR A 386 18.23 3.01 17.29
N LEU A 387 18.16 2.67 16.00
CA LEU A 387 19.07 3.18 14.97
C LEU A 387 19.09 4.72 14.97
N PHE A 388 17.93 5.37 14.88
CA PHE A 388 17.84 6.84 14.90
C PHE A 388 18.35 7.46 16.20
N MET A 389 18.10 6.82 17.34
CA MET A 389 18.58 7.32 18.64
C MET A 389 20.09 7.17 18.79
N THR A 390 20.67 6.06 18.34
CA THR A 390 22.11 5.80 18.42
C THR A 390 22.90 6.78 17.56
N PHE A 391 22.46 7.04 16.33
CA PHE A 391 23.18 7.91 15.39
C PHE A 391 22.66 9.36 15.39
N ARG A 392 21.82 9.73 16.36
CA ARG A 392 21.10 11.02 16.42
C ARG A 392 21.95 12.25 16.10
N THR A 393 23.14 12.36 16.68
CA THR A 393 24.01 13.54 16.54
C THR A 393 24.70 13.61 15.20
N ASP A 394 24.97 12.45 14.60
CA ASP A 394 25.74 12.34 13.35
C ASP A 394 24.83 12.20 12.13
N TRP A 395 23.56 11.84 12.34
CA TRP A 395 22.59 11.55 11.27
C TRP A 395 22.40 12.71 10.29
N GLY A 396 22.35 13.95 10.81
CA GLY A 396 22.20 15.14 9.97
C GLY A 396 23.37 15.35 9.00
N TYR A 397 24.58 14.99 9.42
CA TYR A 397 25.80 15.10 8.62
C TYR A 397 25.87 14.07 7.49
N LEU A 398 25.02 13.04 7.48
CA LEU A 398 24.88 12.15 6.33
C LEU A 398 24.30 12.88 5.10
N PHE A 399 23.59 13.99 5.31
CA PHE A 399 22.86 14.71 4.27
C PHE A 399 23.34 16.15 4.09
N ASN A 400 23.86 16.80 5.13
CA ASN A 400 24.25 18.21 5.09
C ASN A 400 25.36 18.53 6.09
N ASP A 401 26.42 19.22 5.62
CA ASP A 401 27.57 19.64 6.45
C ASP A 401 27.29 20.85 7.36
N ASP A 402 26.16 21.53 7.18
CA ASP A 402 25.73 22.64 8.03
C ASP A 402 25.41 22.17 9.46
N LYS A 403 26.16 22.71 10.41
CA LYS A 403 26.03 22.40 11.84
C LYS A 403 24.66 22.78 12.40
N ASP A 404 24.05 23.85 11.92
CA ASP A 404 22.74 24.31 12.40
C ASP A 404 21.64 23.35 11.93
N VAL A 405 21.73 22.87 10.68
CA VAL A 405 20.84 21.83 10.14
C VAL A 405 21.04 20.52 10.89
N ALA A 406 22.28 20.06 11.07
CA ALA A 406 22.58 18.82 11.77
C ALA A 406 22.12 18.84 13.23
N SER A 407 22.34 19.96 13.93
CA SER A 407 21.86 20.19 15.30
C SER A 407 20.33 20.18 15.37
N LEU A 408 19.66 20.82 14.42
CA LEU A 408 18.20 20.84 14.36
C LEU A 408 17.63 19.44 14.10
N VAL A 409 18.17 18.70 13.13
CA VAL A 409 17.81 17.29 12.86
C VAL A 409 18.01 16.44 14.12
N ALA A 410 19.19 16.52 14.73
CA ALA A 410 19.48 15.82 15.98
C ALA A 410 18.47 16.18 17.06
N SER A 411 17.98 17.42 17.12
CA SER A 411 17.01 17.84 18.13
C SER A 411 15.60 17.27 17.92
N VAL A 412 15.21 16.93 16.69
CA VAL A 412 13.89 16.38 16.33
C VAL A 412 13.89 14.84 16.28
N LEU A 413 15.04 14.21 15.99
CA LEU A 413 15.15 12.75 15.83
C LEU A 413 14.59 11.88 16.98
N PRO A 414 14.65 12.27 18.27
CA PRO A 414 14.00 11.48 19.32
C PRO A 414 12.48 11.37 19.14
N LEU A 415 11.87 12.44 18.67
CA LEU A 415 10.44 12.47 18.37
C LEU A 415 10.14 11.57 17.17
N VAL A 416 10.99 11.61 16.14
CA VAL A 416 10.92 10.69 14.99
C VAL A 416 11.07 9.24 15.43
N ALA A 417 12.02 8.94 16.33
CA ALA A 417 12.23 7.60 16.85
C ALA A 417 10.99 7.08 17.60
N LEU A 418 10.35 7.91 18.43
CA LEU A 418 9.09 7.55 19.09
C LEU A 418 7.96 7.32 18.06
N PHE A 419 7.88 8.22 17.09
CA PHE A 419 6.93 8.19 15.99
C PHE A 419 7.01 6.87 15.19
N GLN A 420 8.19 6.29 14.96
CA GLN A 420 8.35 5.06 14.17
C GLN A 420 7.56 3.87 14.73
N ILE A 421 7.45 3.77 16.06
CA ILE A 421 6.70 2.71 16.76
C ILE A 421 5.22 2.73 16.35
N VAL A 422 4.67 3.94 16.34
CA VAL A 422 3.27 4.21 16.08
C VAL A 422 2.96 4.11 14.58
N ASP A 423 3.87 4.63 13.76
CA ASP A 423 3.77 4.62 12.31
C ASP A 423 3.76 3.19 11.76
N GLY A 424 4.69 2.34 12.22
CA GLY A 424 4.72 0.95 11.81
C GLY A 424 3.45 0.18 12.20
N ALA A 425 2.97 0.39 13.43
CA ALA A 425 1.74 -0.26 13.89
C ALA A 425 0.51 0.20 13.11
N THR A 426 0.47 1.46 12.68
CA THR A 426 -0.58 2.00 11.80
C THR A 426 -0.51 1.34 10.42
N ALA A 427 0.67 1.24 9.82
CA ALA A 427 0.85 0.64 8.49
C ALA A 427 0.32 -0.81 8.42
N VAL A 428 0.60 -1.62 9.45
CA VAL A 428 0.08 -2.99 9.54
C VAL A 428 -1.41 -3.02 9.84
N SER A 429 -1.89 -2.19 10.76
CA SER A 429 -3.32 -2.14 11.11
C SER A 429 -4.19 -1.70 9.93
N ASP A 430 -3.74 -0.70 9.18
CA ASP A 430 -4.35 -0.28 7.91
C ASP A 430 -4.32 -1.42 6.90
N GLY A 431 -3.23 -2.20 6.85
CA GLY A 431 -3.17 -3.40 6.05
C GLY A 431 -4.26 -4.43 6.39
N VAL A 432 -4.57 -4.62 7.67
CA VAL A 432 -5.66 -5.48 8.14
C VAL A 432 -7.03 -4.89 7.79
N LEU A 433 -7.23 -3.57 7.95
CA LEU A 433 -8.46 -2.89 7.56
C LEU A 433 -8.72 -3.03 6.05
N ARG A 434 -7.67 -2.88 5.23
CA ARG A 434 -7.73 -3.12 3.78
C ARG A 434 -8.12 -4.56 3.48
N ALA A 435 -7.51 -5.56 4.12
CA ALA A 435 -7.84 -6.98 3.90
C ALA A 435 -9.32 -7.30 4.18
N ARG A 436 -9.90 -6.64 5.18
CA ARG A 436 -11.32 -6.78 5.56
C ARG A 436 -12.26 -6.05 4.61
N GLY A 437 -11.77 -5.09 3.83
CA GLY A 437 -12.56 -4.19 2.98
C GLY A 437 -13.10 -2.96 3.73
N MET A 438 -12.54 -2.63 4.89
CA MET A 438 -12.97 -1.50 5.74
C MET A 438 -12.27 -0.18 5.39
N LEU A 439 -12.10 0.10 4.08
CA LEU A 439 -11.40 1.30 3.60
C LEU A 439 -12.03 2.60 4.10
N GLY A 440 -13.37 2.65 4.18
CA GLY A 440 -14.08 3.83 4.65
C GLY A 440 -13.82 4.16 6.12
N LEU A 441 -13.67 3.14 6.96
CA LEU A 441 -13.28 3.34 8.36
C LEU A 441 -11.84 3.84 8.45
N GLY A 442 -10.91 3.25 7.68
CA GLY A 442 -9.53 3.73 7.60
C GLY A 442 -9.44 5.19 7.15
N ALA A 443 -10.21 5.58 6.13
CA ALA A 443 -10.30 6.97 5.69
C ALA A 443 -10.78 7.92 6.79
N ILE A 444 -11.83 7.55 7.53
CA ILE A 444 -12.32 8.36 8.65
C ILE A 444 -11.25 8.50 9.74
N ILE A 445 -10.57 7.40 10.09
CA ILE A 445 -9.49 7.42 11.08
C ILE A 445 -8.37 8.36 10.64
N ASN A 446 -7.91 8.26 9.40
CA ASN A 446 -6.80 9.07 8.89
C ASN A 446 -7.21 10.54 8.77
N ILE A 447 -8.38 10.85 8.23
CA ILE A 447 -8.85 12.24 8.11
C ILE A 447 -9.00 12.89 9.48
N CYS A 448 -9.63 12.21 10.45
CA CYS A 448 -9.79 12.75 11.80
C CYS A 448 -8.43 12.93 12.49
N SER A 449 -7.56 11.93 12.42
CA SER A 449 -6.25 11.96 13.07
C SER A 449 -5.34 13.05 12.49
N TYR A 450 -5.19 13.10 11.16
CA TYR A 450 -4.28 14.06 10.51
C TYR A 450 -4.86 15.47 10.43
N TYR A 451 -6.12 15.65 10.02
CA TYR A 451 -6.65 16.98 9.67
C TYR A 451 -7.40 17.66 10.81
N ILE A 452 -8.03 16.90 11.70
CA ILE A 452 -8.76 17.48 12.84
C ILE A 452 -7.85 17.63 14.06
N VAL A 453 -6.92 16.70 14.27
CA VAL A 453 -6.06 16.69 15.46
C VAL A 453 -4.63 17.13 15.14
N GLY A 454 -3.91 16.36 14.32
CA GLY A 454 -2.45 16.52 14.19
C GLY A 454 -1.99 17.78 13.48
N LEU A 455 -2.57 18.12 12.32
CA LEU A 455 -2.20 19.33 11.57
C LEU A 455 -2.51 20.60 12.38
N PRO A 456 -3.72 20.80 12.95
CA PRO A 456 -3.99 21.94 13.82
C PRO A 456 -3.05 22.00 15.03
N ALA A 457 -2.82 20.88 15.72
CA ALA A 457 -1.89 20.81 16.84
C ALA A 457 -0.45 21.15 16.42
N GLY A 458 0.01 20.62 15.28
CA GLY A 458 1.34 20.86 14.74
C GLY A 458 1.57 22.32 14.38
N ILE A 459 0.60 22.95 13.70
CA ILE A 459 0.65 24.37 13.37
C ILE A 459 0.65 25.23 14.64
N ALA A 460 -0.23 24.93 15.61
CA ALA A 460 -0.27 25.66 16.87
C ALA A 460 1.06 25.54 17.65
N LEU A 461 1.63 24.33 17.74
CA LEU A 461 2.91 24.11 18.41
C LEU A 461 4.07 24.79 17.68
N ALA A 462 4.09 24.73 16.35
CA ALA A 462 5.16 25.31 15.55
C ALA A 462 5.19 26.84 15.61
N PHE A 463 4.03 27.48 15.39
CA PHE A 463 3.94 28.92 15.19
C PHE A 463 3.49 29.70 16.43
N TRP A 464 2.54 29.18 17.22
CA TRP A 464 2.05 29.89 18.42
C TRP A 464 2.88 29.56 19.67
N ALA A 465 3.26 28.29 19.86
CA ALA A 465 4.15 27.90 20.95
C ALA A 465 5.64 28.08 20.60
N HIS A 466 5.94 28.59 19.39
CA HIS A 466 7.29 28.85 18.89
C HIS A 466 8.24 27.66 18.96
N LEU A 467 7.72 26.42 18.85
CA LEU A 467 8.54 25.19 18.81
C LEU A 467 9.12 24.92 17.42
N GLY A 468 8.76 25.73 16.40
CA GLY A 468 9.25 25.62 15.04
C GLY A 468 9.06 24.21 14.48
N LEU A 469 10.13 23.65 13.91
CA LEU A 469 10.08 22.34 13.26
C LEU A 469 9.68 21.21 14.22
N LYS A 470 10.10 21.27 15.48
CA LYS A 470 9.71 20.29 16.50
C LYS A 470 8.19 20.28 16.72
N GLY A 471 7.55 21.45 16.64
CA GLY A 471 6.10 21.58 16.79
C GLY A 471 5.35 20.87 15.67
N LEU A 472 5.79 21.03 14.42
CA LEU A 472 5.19 20.35 13.27
C LEU A 472 5.29 18.82 13.39
N TRP A 473 6.48 18.31 13.74
CA TRP A 473 6.68 16.87 13.96
C TRP A 473 5.91 16.33 15.16
N ALA A 474 5.69 17.15 16.19
CA ALA A 474 4.86 16.76 17.32
C ALA A 474 3.39 16.61 16.91
N GLY A 475 2.89 17.50 16.05
CA GLY A 475 1.57 17.36 15.44
C GLY A 475 1.40 16.05 14.66
N LEU A 476 2.38 15.71 13.82
CA LEU A 476 2.38 14.43 13.08
C LEU A 476 2.41 13.22 14.02
N ALA A 477 3.26 13.25 15.05
CA ALA A 477 3.33 12.19 16.04
C ALA A 477 2.00 12.01 16.79
N ILE A 478 1.30 13.10 17.12
CA ILE A 478 -0.03 13.06 17.74
C ILE A 478 -1.06 12.44 16.78
N ALA A 479 -1.09 12.86 15.52
CA ALA A 479 -1.99 12.28 14.52
C ALA A 479 -1.82 10.76 14.42
N LEU A 480 -0.59 10.31 14.19
CA LEU A 480 -0.31 8.88 14.08
C LEU A 480 -0.62 8.14 15.36
N PHE A 481 -0.37 8.74 16.54
CA PHE A 481 -0.71 8.11 17.81
C PHE A 481 -2.22 7.86 17.92
N CYS A 482 -3.03 8.86 17.56
CA CYS A 482 -4.48 8.68 17.46
C CYS A 482 -4.87 7.60 16.45
N ALA A 483 -4.29 7.63 15.24
CA ALA A 483 -4.59 6.68 14.18
C ALA A 483 -4.23 5.23 14.58
N ALA A 484 -3.04 5.03 15.15
CA ALA A 484 -2.56 3.74 15.62
C ALA A 484 -3.44 3.18 16.73
N VAL A 485 -3.73 3.98 17.77
CA VAL A 485 -4.54 3.52 18.90
C VAL A 485 -5.92 3.09 18.44
N ILE A 486 -6.58 3.89 17.59
CA ILE A 486 -7.90 3.56 17.08
C ILE A 486 -7.83 2.33 16.17
N SER A 487 -6.88 2.26 15.24
CA SER A 487 -6.76 1.15 14.30
C SER A 487 -6.42 -0.17 14.98
N ILE A 488 -5.46 -0.18 15.92
CA ILE A 488 -5.12 -1.35 16.73
C ILE A 488 -6.31 -1.79 17.57
N PHE A 489 -7.04 -0.84 18.18
CA PHE A 489 -8.24 -1.15 18.94
C PHE A 489 -9.30 -1.81 18.07
N VAL A 490 -9.54 -1.30 16.87
CA VAL A 490 -10.47 -1.89 15.89
C VAL A 490 -10.02 -3.30 15.50
N VAL A 491 -8.73 -3.51 15.22
CA VAL A 491 -8.20 -4.83 14.88
C VAL A 491 -8.37 -5.81 16.06
N TYR A 492 -8.04 -5.39 17.27
CA TYR A 492 -8.17 -6.23 18.47
C TYR A 492 -9.63 -6.59 18.80
N ARG A 493 -10.58 -5.69 18.53
CA ARG A 493 -12.02 -5.91 18.73
C ARG A 493 -12.70 -6.65 17.57
N THR A 494 -11.95 -7.08 16.57
CA THR A 494 -12.51 -7.75 15.39
C THR A 494 -13.08 -9.13 15.75
N ASP A 495 -14.34 -9.35 15.41
CA ASP A 495 -14.94 -10.69 15.42
C ASP A 495 -14.59 -11.37 14.08
N TRP A 496 -13.56 -12.22 14.12
CA TRP A 496 -12.96 -12.81 12.91
C TRP A 496 -13.90 -13.81 12.22
N ASP A 497 -14.80 -14.46 12.97
CA ASP A 497 -15.79 -15.38 12.41
C ASP A 497 -16.86 -14.60 11.63
N LEU A 498 -17.26 -13.43 12.14
CA LEU A 498 -18.14 -12.52 11.41
C LEU A 498 -17.47 -11.99 10.13
N GLU A 499 -16.17 -11.65 10.18
CA GLU A 499 -15.46 -11.15 8.99
C GLU A 499 -15.30 -12.21 7.91
N VAL A 500 -15.10 -13.48 8.29
CA VAL A 500 -15.17 -14.62 7.35
C VAL A 500 -16.56 -14.71 6.73
N SER A 501 -17.61 -14.62 7.54
CA SER A 501 -19.00 -14.70 7.06
C SER A 501 -19.29 -13.60 6.03
N LYS A 502 -18.87 -12.36 6.30
CA LYS A 502 -18.97 -11.23 5.34
C LYS A 502 -18.12 -11.42 4.09
N ALA A 503 -16.96 -12.06 4.19
CA ALA A 503 -16.15 -12.38 3.01
C ALA A 503 -16.86 -13.39 2.12
N GLN A 504 -17.45 -14.44 2.71
CA GLN A 504 -18.22 -15.44 1.99
C GLN A 504 -19.50 -14.88 1.35
N GLU A 505 -20.23 -14.00 2.06
CA GLU A 505 -21.43 -13.33 1.54
C GLU A 505 -21.11 -12.47 0.31
N ARG A 506 -20.05 -11.67 0.38
CA ARG A 506 -19.55 -10.87 -0.77
C ARG A 506 -19.20 -11.73 -1.98
N LEU A 507 -18.61 -12.91 -1.72
CA LEU A 507 -18.30 -13.86 -2.78
C LEU A 507 -19.58 -14.47 -3.36
N SER A 508 -20.60 -14.80 -2.54
CA SER A 508 -21.86 -15.37 -3.02
C SER A 508 -22.75 -14.41 -3.80
N GLU A 509 -22.85 -13.13 -3.41
CA GLU A 509 -23.60 -12.12 -4.17
C GLU A 509 -23.09 -12.00 -5.61
N GLU A 510 -21.77 -12.10 -5.79
CA GLU A 510 -21.15 -12.12 -7.11
C GLU A 510 -21.55 -13.36 -7.93
N HIS A 511 -21.79 -14.51 -7.28
CA HIS A 511 -22.24 -15.71 -7.98
C HIS A 511 -23.67 -15.57 -8.51
N GLU A 512 -24.55 -14.92 -7.76
CA GLU A 512 -25.95 -14.69 -8.15
C GLU A 512 -26.03 -13.68 -9.30
N ASP A 513 -25.26 -12.60 -9.24
CA ASP A 513 -25.18 -11.58 -10.30
C ASP A 513 -24.62 -12.13 -11.62
N GLU A 514 -23.76 -13.14 -11.56
CA GLU A 514 -23.24 -13.87 -12.74
C GLU A 514 -24.23 -14.89 -13.29
N ALA A 515 -24.97 -15.62 -12.44
CA ALA A 515 -25.89 -16.67 -12.85
C ALA A 515 -27.19 -16.14 -13.49
N GLN A 516 -27.51 -14.86 -13.28
CA GLN A 516 -28.65 -14.19 -13.93
C GLN A 516 -28.34 -13.69 -15.36
N VAL A 517 -27.18 -14.05 -15.91
CA VAL A 517 -26.69 -13.67 -17.25
C VAL A 517 -26.48 -14.93 -18.08
#